data_AF-A0A5B6VUH0-F1
#
_entry.id   AF-A0A5B6VUH0-F1
#
_cell.length_a   1.000
_cell.length_b   1.000
_cell.length_c   1.000
_cell.angle_alpha   90.00
_cell.angle_beta   90.00
_cell.angle_gamma   90.00
#
_symmetry.space_group_name_H-M   'P 1'
#
loop_
_entity.id
_entity.type
_entity.pdbx_description
1 polymer ?
#
loop_
_entity_poly.entity_id
_entity_poly.type
_entity_poly.pdbx_seq_one_letter_code
_entity_poly.pdbx_strand_id
1 'polypeptide(L)'
;MLQAGIIRDSNSSFASPIVMVKKKDDTWRMCMDYKHLNQLTIKDRFPMPLIEALLDELRKAVNHLVHLRKVFDILRAQQLFAKKRKCHFGVEKIDYLRHTISSGKIAMDKSKIENVMALKVPQSVKEFRGFLGLSGCYRRFIKSYGSIAKPLISLLKKGIWNWTP
;
A
#
# COMPACT_ATOMS: atom_id res chain seq x y z
N MET A 1 -19.44 -11.61 14.80
CA MET A 1 -18.15 -12.35 14.77
C MET A 1 -18.29 -13.70 15.46
N LEU A 2 -18.90 -13.78 16.66
CA LEU A 2 -19.22 -15.05 17.34
C LEU A 2 -20.08 -15.98 16.46
N GLN A 3 -21.23 -15.50 15.98
CA GLN A 3 -22.11 -16.27 15.07
C GLN A 3 -21.43 -16.69 13.74
N ALA A 4 -20.43 -15.93 13.30
CA ALA A 4 -19.68 -16.22 12.07
C ALA A 4 -18.49 -17.17 12.31
N GLY A 5 -18.26 -17.63 13.55
CA GLY A 5 -17.15 -18.51 13.91
C GLY A 5 -15.76 -17.86 13.83
N ILE A 6 -15.67 -16.53 13.72
CA ILE A 6 -14.39 -15.81 13.59
C ILE A 6 -13.70 -15.66 14.95
N ILE A 7 -14.48 -15.56 16.03
CA ILE A 7 -13.99 -15.45 17.41
C ILE A 7 -14.76 -16.43 18.30
N ARG A 8 -14.18 -16.70 19.48
CA ARG A 8 -14.75 -17.52 20.55
C ARG A 8 -14.41 -16.90 21.90
N ASP A 9 -15.13 -17.30 22.94
CA ASP A 9 -14.77 -16.93 24.30
C ASP A 9 -13.41 -17.50 24.68
N SER A 10 -12.68 -16.77 25.53
CA SER A 10 -11.28 -17.06 25.85
C SER A 10 -10.98 -16.73 27.31
N ASN A 11 -10.22 -17.61 27.97
CA ASN A 11 -9.66 -17.40 29.30
C ASN A 11 -8.14 -17.15 29.23
N SER A 12 -7.67 -16.57 28.12
CA SER A 12 -6.26 -16.22 27.92
C SER A 12 -5.76 -15.25 28.98
N SER A 13 -4.54 -15.46 29.48
CA SER A 13 -3.85 -14.50 30.36
C SER A 13 -3.43 -13.21 29.64
N PHE A 14 -3.53 -13.19 28.31
CA PHE A 14 -3.26 -12.03 27.47
C PHE A 14 -4.55 -11.43 26.92
N ALA A 15 -4.63 -10.10 26.96
CA ALA A 15 -5.70 -9.31 26.36
C ALA A 15 -5.13 -8.06 25.67
N SER A 16 -5.86 -7.52 24.70
CA SER A 16 -5.56 -6.23 24.07
C SER A 16 -6.83 -5.38 24.08
N PRO A 17 -6.74 -4.06 24.36
CA PRO A 17 -7.93 -3.23 24.48
C PRO A 17 -8.62 -3.04 23.12
N ILE A 18 -9.92 -2.84 23.17
CA ILE A 18 -10.77 -2.54 22.01
C ILE A 18 -10.84 -1.02 21.84
N VAL A 19 -10.66 -0.55 20.61
CA VAL A 19 -10.81 0.84 20.19
C VAL A 19 -11.90 0.93 19.13
N MET A 20 -12.92 1.75 19.37
CA MET A 20 -14.00 1.99 18.43
C MET A 20 -13.66 3.17 17.54
N VAL A 21 -13.63 2.94 16.22
CA VAL A 21 -13.30 3.97 15.23
C VAL A 21 -14.52 4.23 14.36
N LYS A 22 -14.93 5.51 14.27
CA LYS A 22 -16.00 5.93 13.38
C LYS A 22 -15.49 5.93 11.92
N LYS A 23 -16.20 5.26 11.02
CA LYS A 23 -15.92 5.30 9.58
C LYS A 23 -16.54 6.56 8.96
N LYS A 24 -16.15 6.84 7.71
CA LYS A 24 -16.71 7.95 6.91
C LYS A 24 -18.20 7.78 6.59
N ASP A 25 -18.70 6.54 6.60
CA ASP A 25 -20.11 6.20 6.40
C ASP A 25 -20.89 6.21 7.73
N ASP A 26 -20.36 6.89 8.76
CA ASP A 26 -20.84 6.95 10.14
C ASP A 26 -20.98 5.61 10.89
N THR A 27 -20.65 4.49 10.24
CA THR A 27 -20.66 3.18 10.90
C THR A 27 -19.44 3.00 11.80
N TRP A 28 -19.57 2.20 12.85
CA TRP A 28 -18.47 1.89 13.75
C TRP A 28 -17.60 0.73 13.24
N ARG A 29 -16.29 0.80 13.51
CA ARG A 29 -15.35 -0.31 13.34
C ARG A 29 -14.66 -0.59 14.67
N MET A 30 -14.84 -1.80 15.17
CA MET A 30 -14.07 -2.33 16.28
C MET A 30 -12.65 -2.64 15.81
N CYS A 31 -11.64 -2.08 16.46
CA CYS A 31 -10.22 -2.30 16.20
C CYS A 31 -9.55 -2.77 17.50
N MET A 32 -8.73 -3.81 17.43
CA MET A 32 -7.92 -4.25 18.57
C MET A 32 -6.59 -3.49 18.60
N ASP A 33 -6.20 -2.93 19.74
CA ASP A 33 -4.89 -2.27 19.88
C ASP A 33 -3.79 -3.30 20.19
N TYR A 34 -3.23 -3.89 19.12
CA TYR A 34 -2.13 -4.84 19.22
C TYR A 34 -0.74 -4.21 19.35
N LYS A 35 -0.59 -2.91 19.67
CA LYS A 35 0.75 -2.27 19.74
C LYS A 35 1.71 -3.01 20.66
N HIS A 36 1.27 -3.38 21.86
CA HIS A 36 2.11 -4.11 22.82
C HIS A 36 2.43 -5.52 22.33
N LEU A 37 1.42 -6.25 21.82
CA LEU A 37 1.60 -7.58 21.23
C LEU A 37 2.60 -7.56 20.05
N ASN A 38 2.51 -6.55 19.19
CA ASN A 38 3.40 -6.36 18.04
C ASN A 38 4.86 -6.07 18.44
N GLN A 39 5.13 -5.61 19.67
CA GLN A 39 6.49 -5.42 20.19
C GLN A 39 7.11 -6.73 20.70
N LEU A 40 6.27 -7.64 21.19
CA LEU A 40 6.69 -8.93 21.72
C LEU A 40 6.79 -10.03 20.64
N THR A 41 6.09 -9.85 19.52
CA THR A 41 6.07 -10.83 18.41
C THR A 41 7.28 -10.67 17.49
N ILE A 42 7.77 -11.81 16.99
CA ILE A 42 8.85 -11.86 16.00
C ILE A 42 8.29 -11.42 14.65
N LYS A 43 8.95 -10.46 14.01
CA LYS A 43 8.55 -9.97 12.69
C LYS A 43 8.99 -10.95 11.61
N ASP A 44 8.04 -11.67 11.05
CA ASP A 44 8.26 -12.44 9.82
C ASP A 44 8.30 -11.49 8.61
N ARG A 45 9.45 -11.45 7.94
CA ARG A 45 9.68 -10.58 6.78
C ARG A 45 9.70 -11.42 5.52
N PHE A 46 8.57 -11.48 4.84
CA PHE A 46 8.52 -12.05 3.50
C PHE A 46 9.07 -11.04 2.47
N PRO A 47 10.07 -11.41 1.66
CA PRO A 47 10.63 -10.50 0.66
C PRO A 47 9.58 -10.23 -0.43
N MET A 48 9.08 -9.00 -0.47
CA MET A 48 8.18 -8.56 -1.53
C MET A 48 9.01 -8.12 -2.74
N PRO A 49 8.63 -8.52 -3.97
CA PRO A 49 9.31 -8.05 -5.16
C PRO A 49 9.17 -6.54 -5.29
N LEU A 50 10.14 -5.92 -5.98
CA LEU A 50 10.02 -4.52 -6.36
C LEU A 50 8.78 -4.34 -7.23
N ILE A 51 7.98 -3.31 -6.94
CA ILE A 51 6.77 -2.98 -7.71
C ILE A 51 7.06 -2.92 -9.21
N GLU A 52 8.22 -2.35 -9.56
CA GLU A 52 8.71 -2.26 -10.93
C GLU A 52 8.84 -3.62 -11.62
N ALA A 53 9.47 -4.60 -10.96
CA ALA A 53 9.66 -5.94 -11.50
C ALA A 53 8.30 -6.64 -11.71
N LEU A 54 7.39 -6.51 -10.74
CA LEU A 54 6.04 -7.05 -10.84
C LEU A 54 5.26 -6.44 -12.02
N LEU A 55 5.38 -5.14 -12.23
CA LEU A 55 4.71 -4.46 -13.34
C LEU A 55 5.26 -4.88 -14.71
N ASP A 56 6.55 -5.17 -14.83
CA ASP A 56 7.16 -5.63 -16.07
C ASP A 56 6.78 -7.08 -16.41
N GLU A 57 6.50 -7.93 -15.43
CA GLU A 57 5.92 -9.26 -15.65
C GLU A 57 4.49 -9.18 -16.20
N LEU A 58 3.66 -8.28 -15.67
CA LEU A 58 2.26 -8.14 -16.08
C LEU A 58 2.10 -7.74 -17.56
N ARG A 59 3.08 -7.03 -18.14
CA ARG A 59 3.09 -6.67 -19.56
C ARG A 59 3.17 -7.88 -20.50
N LYS A 60 3.65 -9.02 -20.02
CA LYS A 60 3.86 -10.24 -20.82
C LYS A 60 2.62 -11.14 -20.87
N ALA A 61 1.52 -10.78 -20.21
CA ALA A 61 0.31 -11.60 -20.18
C ALA A 61 -0.41 -11.59 -21.53
N VAL A 62 -0.39 -12.71 -22.24
CA VAL A 62 -0.94 -12.84 -23.61
C VAL A 62 -2.43 -13.19 -23.63
N ASN A 63 -2.93 -13.92 -22.62
CA ASN A 63 -4.33 -14.37 -22.58
C ASN A 63 -4.98 -14.18 -21.19
N HIS A 64 -5.83 -13.16 -21.09
CA HIS A 64 -6.51 -12.79 -19.84
C HIS A 64 -7.41 -13.91 -19.29
N LEU A 65 -8.18 -14.60 -20.16
CA LEU A 65 -9.14 -15.62 -19.74
C LEU A 65 -8.46 -16.86 -19.15
N VAL A 66 -7.34 -17.28 -19.76
CA VAL A 66 -6.52 -18.39 -19.24
C VAL A 66 -5.98 -18.07 -17.85
N HIS A 67 -5.47 -16.85 -17.64
CA HIS A 67 -4.98 -16.43 -16.34
C HIS A 67 -6.10 -16.31 -15.30
N LEU A 68 -7.26 -15.76 -15.66
CA LEU A 68 -8.40 -15.70 -14.75
C LEU A 68 -8.85 -17.09 -14.31
N ARG A 69 -8.90 -18.06 -15.24
CA ARG A 69 -9.23 -19.44 -14.91
C ARG A 69 -8.28 -20.00 -13.84
N LYS A 70 -6.96 -19.91 -14.09
CA LYS A 70 -5.92 -20.36 -13.16
C LYS A 70 -6.05 -19.70 -11.78
N VAL A 71 -6.24 -18.38 -11.74
CA VAL A 71 -6.40 -17.63 -10.48
C VAL A 71 -7.64 -18.10 -9.73
N PHE A 72 -8.79 -18.26 -10.40
CA PHE A 72 -10.02 -18.72 -9.75
C PHE A 72 -9.95 -20.17 -9.30
N ASP A 73 -9.24 -21.03 -10.01
CA ASP A 73 -9.00 -22.40 -9.60
C ASP A 73 -8.17 -22.45 -8.31
N ILE A 74 -7.10 -21.65 -8.22
CA ILE A 74 -6.28 -21.51 -7.00
C ILE A 74 -7.12 -20.96 -5.85
N LEU A 75 -7.90 -19.89 -6.07
CA LEU A 75 -8.75 -19.31 -5.03
C LEU A 75 -9.76 -20.33 -4.48
N ARG A 76 -10.39 -21.11 -5.36
CA ARG A 76 -11.32 -22.19 -4.95
C ARG A 76 -10.61 -23.30 -4.18
N ALA A 77 -9.47 -23.77 -4.68
CA ALA A 77 -8.69 -24.81 -4.00
C ALA A 77 -8.22 -24.40 -2.60
N GLN A 78 -7.88 -23.12 -2.42
CA GLN A 78 -7.38 -22.57 -1.15
C GLN A 78 -8.47 -21.96 -0.26
N GLN A 79 -9.75 -22.06 -0.64
CA GLN A 79 -10.88 -21.43 0.09
C GLN A 79 -10.68 -19.92 0.33
N LEU A 80 -10.09 -19.24 -0.67
CA LEU A 80 -9.86 -17.81 -0.66
C LEU A 80 -10.95 -17.08 -1.46
N PHE A 81 -11.41 -15.95 -0.94
CA PHE A 81 -12.54 -15.20 -1.51
C PHE A 81 -12.12 -13.83 -2.01
N ALA A 82 -12.35 -13.56 -3.29
CA ALA A 82 -12.17 -12.24 -3.88
C ALA A 82 -13.43 -11.37 -3.64
N LYS A 83 -13.23 -10.15 -3.18
CA LYS A 83 -14.33 -9.23 -2.90
C LYS A 83 -14.80 -8.56 -4.19
N LYS A 84 -15.87 -9.09 -4.80
CA LYS A 84 -16.41 -8.66 -6.12
C LYS A 84 -16.43 -7.14 -6.33
N ARG A 85 -16.92 -6.36 -5.35
CA ARG A 85 -16.99 -4.88 -5.44
C ARG A 85 -15.63 -4.16 -5.56
N LYS A 86 -14.51 -4.86 -5.42
CA LYS A 86 -13.15 -4.33 -5.56
C LYS A 86 -12.40 -4.95 -6.75
N CYS A 87 -13.03 -5.88 -7.46
CA CYS A 87 -12.46 -6.56 -8.61
C CYS A 87 -12.83 -5.81 -9.88
N HIS A 88 -11.88 -5.70 -10.80
CA HIS A 88 -12.07 -5.13 -12.13
C HIS A 88 -11.52 -6.15 -13.14
N PHE A 89 -12.33 -6.53 -14.13
CA PHE A 89 -11.99 -7.57 -15.11
C PHE A 89 -12.18 -7.05 -16.52
N GLY A 90 -11.30 -7.43 -17.45
CA GLY A 90 -11.40 -7.02 -18.85
C GLY A 90 -11.39 -5.51 -19.10
N VAL A 91 -10.78 -4.73 -18.21
CA VAL A 91 -10.71 -3.27 -18.35
C VAL A 91 -9.46 -2.85 -19.13
N GLU A 92 -9.60 -1.84 -19.99
CA GLU A 92 -8.47 -1.28 -20.77
C GLU A 92 -7.48 -0.48 -19.91
N LYS A 93 -7.98 0.03 -18.78
CA LYS A 93 -7.23 0.86 -17.84
C LYS A 93 -7.52 0.44 -16.40
N ILE A 94 -6.47 0.27 -15.61
CA ILE A 94 -6.60 -0.07 -14.19
C ILE A 94 -5.51 0.62 -13.35
N ASP A 95 -5.89 1.06 -12.16
CA ASP A 95 -4.94 1.56 -11.17
C ASP A 95 -4.46 0.41 -10.28
N TYR A 96 -3.14 0.19 -10.26
CA TYR A 96 -2.47 -0.88 -9.55
C TYR A 96 -1.18 -0.39 -8.88
N LEU A 97 -1.06 -0.59 -7.57
CA LEU A 97 0.13 -0.20 -6.78
C LEU A 97 0.62 1.23 -7.05
N ARG A 98 -0.30 2.21 -7.05
CA ARG A 98 -0.05 3.65 -7.33
C ARG A 98 0.36 3.96 -8.78
N HIS A 99 0.16 3.03 -9.70
CA HIS A 99 0.40 3.23 -11.12
C HIS A 99 -0.89 3.02 -11.89
N THR A 100 -1.04 3.75 -12.98
CA THR A 100 -2.11 3.53 -13.95
C THR A 100 -1.55 2.68 -15.09
N ILE A 101 -2.14 1.52 -15.34
CA ILE A 101 -1.77 0.61 -16.43
C ILE A 101 -2.83 0.74 -17.52
N SER A 102 -2.40 1.01 -18.75
CA SER A 102 -3.29 1.08 -19.91
C SER A 102 -2.53 0.73 -21.20
N SER A 103 -3.07 -0.20 -21.99
CA SER A 103 -2.51 -0.63 -23.29
C SER A 103 -0.99 -0.88 -23.26
N GLY A 104 -0.51 -1.64 -22.26
CA GLY A 104 0.92 -1.98 -22.08
C GLY A 104 1.80 -0.84 -21.54
N LYS A 105 1.25 0.38 -21.43
CA LYS A 105 1.93 1.54 -20.86
C LYS A 105 1.64 1.62 -19.36
N ILE A 106 2.65 2.07 -18.61
CA ILE A 106 2.55 2.32 -17.17
C ILE A 106 2.76 3.82 -17.00
N ALA A 107 1.79 4.48 -16.37
CA ALA A 107 1.84 5.88 -16.02
C ALA A 107 1.72 6.06 -14.51
N MET A 108 2.08 7.24 -14.03
CA MET A 108 1.81 7.66 -12.66
C MET A 108 0.31 7.90 -12.45
N ASP A 109 -0.19 7.57 -11.26
CA ASP A 109 -1.56 7.89 -10.86
C ASP A 109 -1.75 9.42 -10.80
N LYS A 110 -2.62 9.96 -11.66
CA LYS A 110 -2.86 11.40 -11.79
C LYS A 110 -3.32 12.04 -10.47
N SER A 111 -4.20 11.37 -9.74
CA SER A 111 -4.73 11.89 -8.46
C SER A 111 -3.61 12.06 -7.44
N LYS A 112 -2.61 11.16 -7.46
CA LYS A 112 -1.45 11.27 -6.57
C LYS A 112 -0.51 12.39 -6.97
N ILE A 113 -0.30 12.61 -8.27
CA ILE A 113 0.50 13.73 -8.76
C ILE A 113 -0.13 15.05 -8.34
N GLU A 114 -1.44 15.21 -8.54
CA GLU A 114 -2.18 16.42 -8.15
C GLU A 114 -2.04 16.70 -6.64
N ASN A 115 -2.16 15.66 -5.81
CA ASN A 115 -1.92 15.79 -4.38
C ASN A 115 -0.50 16.27 -4.07
N VAL A 116 0.53 15.79 -4.79
CA VAL A 116 1.92 16.23 -4.62
C VAL A 116 2.10 17.68 -5.05
N MET A 117 1.52 18.08 -6.18
CA MET A 117 1.58 19.45 -6.68
C MET A 117 0.91 20.45 -5.73
N ALA A 118 -0.11 19.99 -4.99
CA ALA A 118 -0.80 20.78 -3.97
C ALA A 118 -0.16 20.70 -2.57
N LEU A 119 0.93 19.93 -2.38
CA LEU A 119 1.57 19.83 -1.07
C LEU A 119 2.18 21.17 -0.66
N LYS A 120 1.80 21.62 0.53
CA LYS A 120 2.50 22.71 1.21
C LYS A 120 3.89 22.23 1.62
N VAL A 121 4.82 23.17 1.73
CA VAL A 121 6.19 22.92 2.19
C VAL A 121 6.13 22.16 3.53
N PRO A 122 6.80 21.00 3.65
CA PRO A 122 6.71 20.17 4.84
C PRO A 122 7.24 20.92 6.07
N GLN A 123 6.44 20.95 7.13
CA GLN A 123 6.77 21.64 8.37
C GLN A 123 7.41 20.69 9.40
N SER A 124 7.47 19.40 9.09
CA SER A 124 8.05 18.39 9.96
C SER A 124 8.84 17.33 9.20
N VAL A 125 9.82 16.74 9.88
CA VAL A 125 10.58 15.58 9.39
C VAL A 125 9.66 14.42 9.01
N LYS A 126 8.53 14.24 9.72
CA LYS A 126 7.56 13.18 9.43
C LYS A 126 6.87 13.42 8.08
N GLU A 127 6.40 14.64 7.83
CA GLU A 127 5.79 15.03 6.55
C GLU A 127 6.80 14.89 5.41
N PHE A 128 8.03 15.33 5.64
CA PHE A 128 9.08 15.25 4.63
C PHE A 128 9.50 13.82 4.31
N ARG A 129 9.59 12.92 5.31
CA ARG A 129 9.76 11.48 5.06
C ARG A 129 8.60 10.92 4.24
N GLY A 130 7.38 11.37 4.50
CA GLY A 130 6.20 11.02 3.71
C GLY A 130 6.34 11.44 2.24
N PHE A 131 6.78 12.68 2.00
CA PHE A 131 7.05 13.22 0.66
C PHE A 131 8.15 12.44 -0.08
N LEU A 132 9.28 12.17 0.58
CA LEU A 132 10.37 11.39 -0.02
C LEU A 132 9.95 9.94 -0.32
N GLY A 133 9.14 9.33 0.55
CA GLY A 133 8.56 8.02 0.27
C GLY A 133 7.63 8.02 -0.95
N LEU A 134 6.80 9.05 -1.10
CA LEU A 134 5.88 9.19 -2.23
C LEU A 134 6.61 9.47 -3.55
N SER A 135 7.52 10.43 -3.57
CA SER A 135 8.33 10.73 -4.76
C SER A 135 9.25 9.57 -5.13
N GLY A 136 9.76 8.81 -4.15
CA GLY A 136 10.55 7.60 -4.36
C GLY A 136 9.76 6.49 -5.07
N CYS A 137 8.45 6.37 -4.84
CA CYS A 137 7.60 5.44 -5.60
C CYS A 137 7.56 5.75 -7.09
N TYR A 138 7.79 7.01 -7.48
CA TYR A 138 7.75 7.48 -8.87
C TYR A 138 9.13 7.74 -9.47
N ARG A 139 10.21 7.33 -8.79
CA ARG A 139 11.60 7.55 -9.23
C ARG A 139 11.87 7.18 -10.69
N ARG A 140 11.20 6.15 -11.24
CA ARG A 140 11.38 5.71 -12.64
C ARG A 140 10.89 6.74 -13.68
N PHE A 141 10.01 7.65 -13.27
CA PHE A 141 9.49 8.72 -14.13
C PHE A 141 10.26 10.03 -13.95
N ILE A 142 11.19 10.10 -12.99
CA ILE A 142 11.95 11.31 -12.67
C ILE A 142 13.40 11.11 -13.09
N LYS A 143 13.81 11.80 -14.15
CA LYS A 143 15.18 11.73 -14.66
C LYS A 143 16.16 12.14 -13.56
N SER A 144 17.19 11.33 -13.34
CA SER A 144 18.22 11.57 -12.32
C SER A 144 17.66 11.76 -10.90
N TYR A 145 16.57 11.07 -10.55
CA TYR A 145 15.94 11.17 -9.23
C TYR A 145 16.95 11.02 -8.08
N GLY A 146 17.89 10.09 -8.19
CA GLY A 146 18.91 9.88 -7.16
C GLY A 146 19.72 11.14 -6.86
N SER A 147 20.14 11.88 -7.89
CA SER A 147 20.88 13.14 -7.75
C SER A 147 20.01 14.25 -7.16
N ILE A 148 18.76 14.34 -7.59
CA ILE A 148 17.79 15.34 -7.11
C ILE A 148 17.42 15.09 -5.64
N ALA A 149 17.19 13.84 -5.27
CA ALA A 149 16.77 13.45 -3.93
C ALA A 149 17.93 13.39 -2.94
N LYS A 150 19.19 13.28 -3.38
CA LYS A 150 20.37 13.20 -2.51
C LYS A 150 20.47 14.34 -1.47
N PRO A 151 20.40 15.64 -1.84
CA PRO A 151 20.41 16.72 -0.85
C PRO A 151 19.21 16.65 0.10
N LEU A 152 18.04 16.29 -0.43
CA LEU A 152 16.81 16.12 0.35
C LEU A 152 16.94 14.98 1.38
N ILE A 153 17.48 13.83 0.99
CA ILE A 153 17.73 12.70 1.89
C ILE A 153 18.78 13.06 2.95
N SER A 154 19.73 13.94 2.63
CA SER A 154 20.72 14.42 3.60
C SER A 154 20.07 15.18 4.77
N LEU A 155 18.98 15.92 4.52
CA LEU A 155 18.20 16.61 5.55
C LEU A 155 17.51 15.64 6.55
N LEU A 156 17.41 14.35 6.22
CA LEU A 156 16.87 13.33 7.12
C LEU A 156 17.91 12.76 8.09
N LYS A 157 19.21 13.02 7.87
CA LYS A 157 20.30 12.55 8.74
C LYS A 157 20.38 13.46 9.98
N LYS A 158 20.67 12.88 11.14
CA LYS A 158 20.67 13.53 12.48
C LYS A 158 21.25 14.95 12.42
N GLY A 159 20.41 15.95 12.69
CA GLY A 159 20.72 17.38 12.66
C GLY A 159 19.42 18.18 12.62
N ILE A 160 19.45 19.42 13.13
CA ILE A 160 18.28 20.31 13.23
C ILE A 160 17.63 20.47 11.84
N TRP A 161 16.32 20.22 11.77
CA TRP A 161 15.53 20.38 10.54
C TRP A 161 15.53 21.85 10.13
N ASN A 162 16.33 22.20 9.12
CA ASN A 162 16.40 23.54 8.56
C ASN A 162 16.03 23.47 7.07
N TRP A 163 14.78 23.81 6.76
CA TRP A 163 14.32 23.95 5.39
C TRP A 163 14.70 25.33 4.87
N THR A 164 15.76 25.43 4.08
CA THR A 164 16.14 26.68 3.40
C THR A 164 15.26 26.88 2.15
N PRO A 165 14.75 28.10 1.90
CA PRO A 165 14.00 28.43 0.68
C PRO A 165 14.72 28.09 -0.62
#